data_AF-A0A2E9FIU7-F1
#
_entry.id   AF-A0A2E9FIU7-F1
#
_cell.length_a   1.000
_cell.length_b   1.000
_cell.length_c   1.000
_cell.angle_alpha   90.00
_cell.angle_beta   90.00
_cell.angle_gamma   90.00
#
_symmetry.space_group_name_H-M   'P 1'
#
loop_
_entity.id
_entity.type
_entity.pdbx_description
1 polymer ?
#
loop_
_entity_poly.entity_id
_entity_poly.type
_entity_poly.pdbx_seq_one_letter_code
_entity_poly.pdbx_strand_id
1 'polypeptide(L)'
;MYTDTSNPNHLIAEVVDNSVDEALAGHAKQISVLLSKDGSITVEDDGRGMPVDIHPEERVPGVELIFTRLHAGAKFTNKDYTFSGGLHGVGVSVVNALSKKLNAEIKRDGKKHEIQFKGGEISKPLKVIDSVGQRNTGTKITFYPDEAFLDTTKISVKNLKYSLKAKAVLCSGLTINFIDKIANEKETWCFVDGLGDYLKKSLDSELLPSDPVEGEFSDGEQGLSWAVAWSNKILTESYVNLIPTIEGGTHEAGLRSGITESIREFCSLRNLIPKGIKLTQEDVMKDCSFILSAKIKDPQFTGQTKEKLSSKDFQATATSIIKDAFSLWLNQETEAAEKIALLSIDNAQERSKQVKKVERKKITKGPTLPGKLTDCVSTDDDETELFLVEGESAGGSAKQARDRNFQAVMSLKGKIL
;
A
#
# COMPACT_ATOMS: atom_id res chain seq x y z
N MET A 1 -13.29 14.42 -0.73
CA MET A 1 -13.87 13.67 -1.86
C MET A 1 -12.79 13.30 -2.89
N TYR A 2 -12.00 14.26 -3.39
CA TYR A 2 -11.03 14.00 -4.48
C TYR A 2 -9.57 13.79 -4.05
N THR A 3 -9.22 14.16 -2.81
CA THR A 3 -7.88 13.96 -2.24
C THR A 3 -7.98 13.74 -0.74
N ASP A 4 -6.93 13.19 -0.14
CA ASP A 4 -6.64 13.36 1.29
C ASP A 4 -6.22 14.82 1.53
N THR A 5 -6.85 15.49 2.49
CA THR A 5 -6.60 16.90 2.86
C THR A 5 -5.63 17.03 4.04
N SER A 6 -5.18 15.92 4.63
CA SER A 6 -4.29 15.95 5.78
C SER A 6 -2.93 16.60 5.46
N ASN A 7 -2.38 16.32 4.28
CA ASN A 7 -1.11 16.86 3.80
C ASN A 7 -0.96 16.69 2.27
N PRO A 8 0.06 17.28 1.62
CA PRO A 8 0.21 17.24 0.17
C PRO A 8 0.60 15.88 -0.43
N ASN A 9 0.91 14.85 0.36
CA ASN A 9 1.49 13.60 -0.16
C ASN A 9 0.62 12.93 -1.23
N HIS A 10 -0.70 12.96 -1.10
CA HIS A 10 -1.61 12.40 -2.10
C HIS A 10 -1.54 13.18 -3.43
N LEU A 11 -1.39 14.50 -3.40
CA LEU A 11 -1.17 15.31 -4.60
C LEU A 11 0.14 14.94 -5.31
N ILE A 12 1.20 14.67 -4.54
CA ILE A 12 2.49 14.22 -5.08
C ILE A 12 2.33 12.84 -5.73
N ALA A 13 1.62 11.92 -5.06
CA ALA A 13 1.37 10.58 -5.56
C ALA A 13 0.65 10.60 -6.92
N GLU A 14 -0.36 11.46 -7.12
CA GLU A 14 -1.08 11.58 -8.40
C GLU A 14 -0.17 11.98 -9.57
N VAL A 15 0.82 12.85 -9.34
CA VAL A 15 1.78 13.25 -10.38
C VAL A 15 2.80 12.13 -10.64
N VAL A 16 3.29 11.49 -9.57
CA VAL A 16 4.23 10.36 -9.66
C VAL A 16 3.59 9.17 -10.35
N ASP A 17 2.34 8.84 -10.05
CA ASP A 17 1.62 7.71 -10.64
C ASP A 17 1.50 7.86 -12.16
N ASN A 18 1.21 9.08 -12.65
CA ASN A 18 1.24 9.35 -14.10
C ASN A 18 2.62 9.15 -14.73
N SER A 19 3.68 9.49 -14.00
CA SER A 19 5.07 9.29 -14.44
C SER A 19 5.44 7.79 -14.45
N VAL A 20 4.97 7.04 -13.46
CA VAL A 20 5.17 5.58 -13.36
C VAL A 20 4.41 4.85 -14.46
N ASP A 21 3.23 5.32 -14.86
CA ASP A 21 2.52 4.74 -15.99
C ASP A 21 3.32 4.84 -17.31
N GLU A 22 4.07 5.92 -17.53
CA GLU A 22 5.02 6.01 -18.66
C GLU A 22 6.16 4.98 -18.55
N ALA A 23 6.61 4.66 -17.32
CA ALA A 23 7.62 3.64 -17.09
C ALA A 23 7.07 2.22 -17.32
N LEU A 24 5.85 1.93 -16.86
CA LEU A 24 5.15 0.68 -17.13
C LEU A 24 4.92 0.45 -18.62
N ALA A 25 4.67 1.53 -19.39
CA ALA A 25 4.57 1.48 -20.84
C ALA A 25 5.95 1.35 -21.55
N GLY A 26 7.05 1.31 -20.79
CA GLY A 26 8.42 1.16 -21.32
C GLY A 26 9.00 2.43 -21.92
N HIS A 27 8.40 3.60 -21.67
CA HIS A 27 8.83 4.87 -22.23
C HIS A 27 9.69 5.71 -21.27
N ALA A 28 9.47 5.58 -19.96
CA ALA A 28 10.29 6.24 -18.94
C ALA A 28 11.23 5.24 -18.25
N LYS A 29 12.43 5.71 -17.87
CA LYS A 29 13.42 4.96 -17.09
C LYS A 29 13.80 5.68 -15.80
N GLN A 30 13.53 6.97 -15.70
CA GLN A 30 13.91 7.79 -14.58
C GLN A 30 12.79 8.74 -14.16
N ILE A 31 12.49 8.74 -12.86
CA ILE A 31 11.60 9.72 -12.24
C ILE A 31 12.40 10.44 -11.14
N SER A 32 12.24 11.76 -11.05
CA SER A 32 12.86 12.58 -10.02
C SER A 32 11.81 13.40 -9.28
N VAL A 33 11.79 13.28 -7.96
CA VAL A 33 10.93 14.05 -7.06
C VAL A 33 11.80 14.96 -6.22
N LEU A 34 11.53 16.26 -6.28
CA LEU A 34 12.27 17.31 -5.60
C LEU A 34 11.35 18.09 -4.66
N LEU A 35 11.72 18.15 -3.38
CA LEU A 35 11.16 19.07 -2.39
C LEU A 35 12.06 20.30 -2.27
N SER A 36 11.51 21.47 -2.57
CA SER A 36 12.23 22.74 -2.53
C SER A 36 12.03 23.47 -1.20
N LYS A 37 12.99 24.35 -0.85
CA LYS A 37 12.94 25.17 0.37
C LYS A 37 11.77 26.16 0.40
N ASP A 38 11.24 26.53 -0.77
CA ASP A 38 10.08 27.41 -0.91
C ASP A 38 8.74 26.68 -0.78
N GLY A 39 8.76 25.37 -0.44
CA GLY A 39 7.57 24.54 -0.31
C GLY A 39 7.04 23.97 -1.63
N SER A 40 7.69 24.25 -2.76
CA SER A 40 7.31 23.64 -4.04
C SER A 40 7.75 22.18 -4.13
N ILE A 41 6.93 21.40 -4.84
CA ILE A 41 7.23 20.04 -5.22
C ILE A 41 7.42 20.00 -6.73
N THR A 42 8.47 19.33 -7.19
CA THR A 42 8.71 19.07 -8.61
C THR A 42 8.79 17.57 -8.84
N VAL A 43 8.06 17.08 -9.84
CA VAL A 43 8.17 15.72 -10.37
C VAL A 43 8.60 15.82 -11.83
N GLU A 44 9.67 15.13 -12.21
CA GLU A 44 10.19 15.07 -13.57
C GLU A 44 10.36 13.61 -14.01
N ASP A 45 9.86 13.29 -15.20
CA ASP A 45 10.04 12.00 -15.87
C ASP A 45 10.76 12.18 -17.22
N ASP A 46 11.31 11.08 -17.75
CA ASP A 46 11.89 10.97 -19.09
C ASP A 46 11.00 10.19 -20.07
N GLY A 47 9.67 10.20 -19.84
CA GLY A 47 8.69 9.52 -20.67
C GLY A 47 8.45 10.21 -22.02
N ARG A 48 7.30 9.97 -22.64
CA ARG A 48 6.98 10.56 -23.97
C ARG A 48 6.70 12.06 -23.92
N GLY A 49 6.41 12.62 -22.75
CA GLY A 49 5.90 13.98 -22.57
C GLY A 49 4.40 14.07 -22.85
N MET A 50 3.68 14.87 -22.05
CA MET A 50 2.24 15.10 -22.22
C MET A 50 1.89 15.64 -23.63
N PRO A 51 0.69 15.37 -24.16
CA PRO A 51 0.27 15.86 -25.48
C PRO A 51 0.24 17.40 -25.54
N VAL A 52 0.86 17.99 -26.56
CA VAL A 52 0.93 19.45 -26.78
C VAL A 52 0.16 19.90 -28.02
N ASP A 53 -0.26 18.95 -28.83
CA ASP A 53 -1.12 19.12 -29.98
C ASP A 53 -2.53 19.55 -29.58
N ILE A 54 -3.22 20.22 -30.50
CA ILE A 54 -4.59 20.68 -30.29
C ILE A 54 -5.53 19.47 -30.34
N HIS A 55 -6.30 19.28 -29.28
CA HIS A 55 -7.31 18.22 -29.21
C HIS A 55 -8.38 18.45 -30.29
N PRO A 56 -8.74 17.43 -31.09
CA PRO A 56 -9.60 17.60 -32.25
C PRO A 56 -11.01 18.13 -31.93
N GLU A 57 -11.59 17.69 -30.80
CA GLU A 57 -12.93 18.09 -30.37
C GLU A 57 -12.94 19.38 -29.54
N GLU A 58 -12.18 19.41 -28.44
CA GLU A 58 -12.11 20.55 -27.50
C GLU A 58 -11.32 21.77 -28.03
N ARG A 59 -10.55 21.61 -29.12
CA ARG A 59 -9.81 22.71 -29.80
C ARG A 59 -8.83 23.49 -28.91
N VAL A 60 -8.40 22.90 -27.81
CA VAL A 60 -7.34 23.40 -26.92
C VAL A 60 -6.19 22.39 -26.86
N PRO A 61 -4.97 22.79 -26.47
CA PRO A 61 -3.85 21.85 -26.32
C PRO A 61 -4.19 20.69 -25.36
N GLY A 62 -3.75 19.47 -25.66
CA GLY A 62 -4.05 18.30 -24.83
C GLY A 62 -3.62 18.47 -23.36
N VAL A 63 -2.45 19.05 -23.12
CA VAL A 63 -1.96 19.35 -21.75
C VAL A 63 -2.85 20.35 -21.01
N GLU A 64 -3.39 21.35 -21.70
CA GLU A 64 -4.32 22.31 -21.12
C GLU A 64 -5.62 21.62 -20.71
N LEU A 65 -6.14 20.76 -21.59
CA LEU A 65 -7.34 19.98 -21.33
C LEU A 65 -7.17 19.08 -20.10
N ILE A 66 -6.04 18.36 -19.99
CA ILE A 66 -5.75 17.45 -18.87
C ILE A 66 -5.67 18.19 -17.52
N PHE A 67 -5.16 19.42 -17.49
CA PHE A 67 -5.05 20.19 -16.24
C PHE A 67 -6.33 20.94 -15.84
N THR A 68 -7.22 21.22 -16.79
CA THR A 68 -8.40 22.07 -16.57
C THR A 68 -9.72 21.31 -16.54
N ARG A 69 -9.79 20.10 -17.09
CA ARG A 69 -11.02 19.29 -17.12
C ARG A 69 -10.86 17.98 -16.36
N LEU A 70 -11.84 17.71 -15.51
CA LEU A 70 -12.01 16.40 -14.88
C LEU A 70 -12.35 15.35 -15.95
N HIS A 71 -11.86 14.14 -15.75
CA HIS A 71 -12.07 13.01 -16.67
C HIS A 71 -11.55 13.25 -18.09
N ALA A 72 -10.52 14.09 -18.23
CA ALA A 72 -9.80 14.28 -19.48
C ALA A 72 -8.47 13.52 -19.46
N GLY A 73 -8.33 12.51 -20.33
CA GLY A 73 -7.09 11.76 -20.49
C GLY A 73 -7.21 10.54 -21.40
N ALA A 74 -6.10 10.06 -21.95
CA ALA A 74 -6.08 8.89 -22.84
C ALA A 74 -6.33 7.54 -22.11
N LYS A 75 -6.37 7.56 -20.77
CA LYS A 75 -6.50 6.36 -19.93
C LYS A 75 -7.89 5.71 -19.92
N PHE A 76 -8.87 6.28 -20.62
CA PHE A 76 -10.23 5.71 -20.72
C PHE A 76 -10.38 4.66 -21.82
N THR A 77 -9.45 4.61 -22.77
CA THR A 77 -9.41 3.55 -23.77
C THR A 77 -8.41 2.48 -23.33
N ASN A 78 -8.91 1.27 -23.03
CA ASN A 78 -8.18 0.04 -22.64
C ASN A 78 -7.01 -0.39 -23.57
N LYS A 79 -6.62 0.41 -24.56
CA LYS A 79 -5.57 0.09 -25.53
C LYS A 79 -4.17 0.44 -25.06
N ASP A 80 -4.01 1.44 -24.20
CA ASP A 80 -2.68 1.99 -23.89
C ASP A 80 -2.17 1.67 -22.46
N TYR A 81 -3.05 1.32 -21.51
CA TYR A 81 -2.66 0.98 -20.13
C TYR A 81 -3.56 -0.13 -19.55
N THR A 82 -3.00 -1.31 -19.29
CA THR A 82 -3.76 -2.49 -18.82
C THR A 82 -3.97 -2.53 -17.30
N PHE A 83 -3.03 -1.99 -16.52
CA PHE A 83 -3.07 -1.98 -15.05
C PHE A 83 -2.52 -0.64 -14.51
N SER A 84 -3.36 0.41 -14.49
CA SER A 84 -2.95 1.72 -13.96
C SER A 84 -3.48 1.94 -12.54
N GLY A 85 -2.69 2.59 -11.67
CA GLY A 85 -3.17 3.06 -10.37
C GLY A 85 -4.13 4.27 -10.46
N GLY A 86 -4.02 5.04 -11.55
CA GLY A 86 -4.77 6.28 -11.82
C GLY A 86 -5.97 6.08 -12.75
N LEU A 87 -7.03 5.44 -12.26
CA LEU A 87 -8.18 5.02 -13.09
C LEU A 87 -9.21 6.13 -13.41
N HIS A 88 -9.07 7.34 -12.86
CA HIS A 88 -10.17 8.31 -12.88
C HIS A 88 -9.99 9.47 -13.86
N GLY A 89 -8.78 9.73 -14.37
CA GLY A 89 -8.50 10.90 -15.21
C GLY A 89 -8.76 12.24 -14.50
N VAL A 90 -8.59 12.26 -13.17
CA VAL A 90 -8.89 13.40 -12.29
C VAL A 90 -7.64 13.90 -11.56
N GLY A 91 -6.62 13.06 -11.37
CA GLY A 91 -5.46 13.32 -10.52
C GLY A 91 -4.79 14.67 -10.72
N VAL A 92 -4.16 14.89 -11.88
CA VAL A 92 -3.40 16.13 -12.16
C VAL A 92 -4.27 17.39 -12.24
N SER A 93 -5.54 17.26 -12.62
CA SER A 93 -6.50 18.38 -12.58
C SER A 93 -6.81 18.81 -11.13
N VAL A 94 -6.90 17.85 -10.20
CA VAL A 94 -7.05 18.12 -8.76
C VAL A 94 -5.78 18.74 -8.18
N VAL A 95 -4.59 18.25 -8.59
CA VAL A 95 -3.32 18.86 -8.21
C VAL A 95 -3.26 20.32 -8.65
N ASN A 96 -3.68 20.62 -9.88
CA ASN A 96 -3.75 22.00 -10.38
C ASN A 96 -4.74 22.86 -9.59
N ALA A 97 -5.96 22.37 -9.35
CA ALA A 97 -7.00 23.08 -8.63
C ALA A 97 -6.62 23.38 -7.16
N LEU A 98 -5.91 22.47 -6.50
CA LEU A 98 -5.48 22.59 -5.10
C LEU A 98 -4.08 23.19 -4.95
N SER A 99 -3.55 23.81 -6.00
CA SER A 99 -2.27 24.50 -5.99
C SER A 99 -2.44 25.99 -6.21
N LYS A 100 -1.69 26.79 -5.43
CA LYS A 100 -1.59 28.24 -5.65
C LYS A 100 -1.02 28.55 -7.03
N LYS A 101 -0.05 27.75 -7.45
CA LYS A 101 0.63 27.86 -8.74
C LYS A 101 1.07 26.47 -9.18
N LEU A 102 0.94 26.20 -10.47
CA LEU A 102 1.48 25.02 -11.13
C LEU A 102 2.20 25.44 -12.42
N ASN A 103 3.38 24.89 -12.67
CA ASN A 103 4.11 25.01 -13.92
C ASN A 103 4.31 23.61 -14.51
N ALA A 104 3.94 23.42 -15.77
CA ALA A 104 4.23 22.21 -16.51
C ALA A 104 5.17 22.54 -17.68
N GLU A 105 6.34 21.91 -17.67
CA GLU A 105 7.31 21.93 -18.76
C GLU A 105 7.27 20.59 -19.49
N ILE A 106 7.12 20.61 -20.81
CA ILE A 106 6.96 19.41 -21.63
C ILE A 106 8.04 19.39 -22.70
N LYS A 107 8.81 18.29 -22.75
CA LYS A 107 9.79 18.05 -23.80
C LYS A 107 9.21 17.02 -24.78
N ARG A 108 8.87 17.46 -25.98
CA ARG A 108 8.25 16.61 -27.02
C ARG A 108 8.56 17.16 -28.41
N ASP A 109 8.77 16.27 -29.38
CA ASP A 109 9.03 16.63 -30.79
C ASP A 109 10.18 17.64 -30.98
N GLY A 110 11.25 17.51 -30.19
CA GLY A 110 12.43 18.39 -30.25
C GLY A 110 12.19 19.80 -29.70
N LYS A 111 11.05 20.04 -29.04
CA LYS A 111 10.66 21.33 -28.47
C LYS A 111 10.43 21.23 -26.98
N LYS A 112 10.70 22.33 -26.28
CA LYS A 112 10.35 22.52 -24.88
C LYS A 112 9.19 23.48 -24.78
N HIS A 113 8.08 23.00 -24.25
CA HIS A 113 6.86 23.77 -24.04
C HIS A 113 6.70 24.11 -22.56
N GLU A 114 6.05 25.23 -22.26
CA GLU A 114 5.67 25.63 -20.90
C GLU A 114 4.21 26.10 -20.87
N ILE A 115 3.47 25.70 -19.85
CA ILE A 115 2.15 26.21 -19.49
C ILE A 115 2.10 26.48 -17.98
N GLN A 116 1.51 27.61 -17.57
CA GLN A 116 1.46 28.03 -16.16
C GLN A 116 0.03 28.22 -15.71
N PHE A 117 -0.27 27.76 -14.50
CA PHE A 117 -1.56 27.89 -13.85
C PHE A 117 -1.46 28.61 -12.51
N LYS A 118 -2.53 29.26 -12.10
CA LYS A 118 -2.68 29.90 -10.79
C LYS A 118 -4.09 29.66 -10.25
N GLY A 119 -4.21 28.97 -9.12
CA GLY A 119 -5.50 28.60 -8.53
C GLY A 119 -6.37 27.76 -9.47
N GLY A 120 -5.77 26.80 -10.19
CA GLY A 120 -6.46 25.97 -11.17
C GLY A 120 -6.65 26.59 -12.56
N GLU A 121 -6.57 27.91 -12.70
CA GLU A 121 -6.79 28.60 -13.98
C GLU A 121 -5.50 28.84 -14.77
N ILE A 122 -5.60 28.90 -16.10
CA ILE A 122 -4.46 29.18 -16.98
C ILE A 122 -4.02 30.63 -16.77
N SER A 123 -2.80 30.80 -16.26
CA SER A 123 -2.17 32.11 -16.08
C SER A 123 -1.25 32.48 -17.24
N LYS A 124 -0.65 31.49 -17.90
CA LYS A 124 0.05 31.65 -19.18
C LYS A 124 -0.28 30.48 -20.09
N PRO A 125 -0.77 30.74 -21.32
CA PRO A 125 -1.10 29.68 -22.26
C PRO A 125 0.15 28.94 -22.71
N LEU A 126 -0.03 27.72 -23.22
CA LEU A 126 1.05 26.87 -23.71
C LEU A 126 1.90 27.60 -24.76
N LYS A 127 3.21 27.66 -24.52
CA LYS A 127 4.18 28.27 -25.46
C LYS A 127 5.42 27.40 -25.58
N VAL A 128 6.03 27.42 -26.77
CA VAL A 128 7.39 26.91 -26.96
C VAL A 128 8.35 27.91 -26.34
N ILE A 129 9.14 27.47 -25.37
CA ILE A 129 10.11 28.28 -24.65
C ILE A 129 11.56 27.97 -25.04
N ASP A 130 11.81 26.78 -25.60
CA ASP A 130 13.15 26.36 -26.03
C ASP A 130 13.08 25.20 -27.05
N SER A 131 14.24 24.82 -27.60
CA SER A 131 14.46 23.60 -28.37
C SER A 131 15.27 22.59 -27.57
N VAL A 132 15.03 21.29 -27.79
CA VAL A 132 15.75 20.19 -27.15
C VAL A 132 16.11 19.13 -28.18
N GLY A 133 17.09 18.28 -27.89
CA GLY A 133 17.41 17.16 -28.77
C GLY A 133 16.20 16.24 -28.96
N GLN A 134 16.04 15.66 -30.16
CA GLN A 134 14.85 14.86 -30.53
C GLN A 134 14.55 13.69 -29.58
N ARG A 135 15.59 13.14 -28.92
CA ARG A 135 15.49 12.03 -27.96
C ARG A 135 15.30 12.48 -26.50
N ASN A 136 15.36 13.78 -26.23
CA ASN A 136 15.15 14.34 -24.91
C ASN A 136 13.66 14.66 -24.75
N THR A 137 12.91 13.68 -24.24
CA THR A 137 11.48 13.77 -24.00
C THR A 137 11.18 13.71 -22.51
N GLY A 138 9.94 14.03 -22.13
CA GLY A 138 9.47 13.89 -20.75
C GLY A 138 8.64 15.07 -20.27
N THR A 139 8.13 14.94 -19.07
CA THR A 139 7.30 15.97 -18.42
C THR A 139 7.94 16.38 -17.10
N LYS A 140 7.90 17.68 -16.81
CA LYS A 140 8.27 18.22 -15.50
C LYS A 140 7.13 19.07 -14.97
N ILE A 141 6.60 18.71 -13.82
CA ILE A 141 5.50 19.41 -13.15
C ILE A 141 6.02 19.95 -11.83
N THR A 142 5.95 21.28 -11.65
CA THR A 142 6.28 21.96 -10.39
C THR A 142 5.01 22.62 -9.84
N PHE A 143 4.63 22.30 -8.61
CA PHE A 143 3.42 22.87 -8.00
C PHE A 143 3.65 23.31 -6.54
N TYR A 144 2.80 24.24 -6.12
CA TYR A 144 2.79 24.83 -4.78
C TYR A 144 1.45 24.50 -4.11
N PRO A 145 1.39 23.52 -3.18
CA PRO A 145 0.16 23.18 -2.48
C PRO A 145 -0.45 24.41 -1.81
N ASP A 146 -1.76 24.56 -1.91
CA ASP A 146 -2.48 25.66 -1.28
C ASP A 146 -2.94 25.28 0.13
N GLU A 147 -2.46 26.00 1.14
CA GLU A 147 -2.88 25.80 2.54
C GLU A 147 -4.38 26.05 2.77
N ALA A 148 -5.08 26.70 1.84
CA ALA A 148 -6.53 26.89 1.97
C ALA A 148 -7.31 25.57 1.93
N PHE A 149 -6.74 24.50 1.38
CA PHE A 149 -7.41 23.20 1.22
C PHE A 149 -6.77 22.06 2.03
N LEU A 150 -5.68 22.33 2.74
CA LEU A 150 -4.90 21.31 3.44
C LEU A 150 -4.75 21.67 4.92
N ASP A 151 -4.87 20.67 5.79
CA ASP A 151 -4.64 20.86 7.24
C ASP A 151 -3.20 21.29 7.52
N THR A 152 -2.25 20.80 6.71
CA THR A 152 -0.88 21.30 6.66
C THR A 152 -0.28 21.18 5.26
N THR A 153 0.60 22.12 4.91
CA THR A 153 1.44 22.02 3.71
C THR A 153 2.75 21.28 3.96
N LYS A 154 2.99 20.82 5.19
CA LYS A 154 4.15 19.99 5.51
C LYS A 154 4.00 18.60 4.92
N ILE A 155 5.02 18.16 4.21
CA ILE A 155 5.06 16.85 3.55
C ILE A 155 5.51 15.81 4.57
N SER A 156 4.81 14.68 4.63
CA SER A 156 5.29 13.51 5.36
C SER A 156 6.39 12.83 4.54
N VAL A 157 7.63 13.27 4.72
CA VAL A 157 8.80 12.76 3.98
C VAL A 157 8.94 11.25 4.14
N LYS A 158 8.68 10.71 5.34
CA LYS A 158 8.71 9.27 5.61
C LYS A 158 7.75 8.51 4.70
N ASN A 159 6.48 8.93 4.63
CA ASN A 159 5.47 8.24 3.82
C ASN A 159 5.73 8.42 2.32
N LEU A 160 6.24 9.60 1.92
CA LEU A 160 6.62 9.86 0.54
C LEU A 160 7.78 8.95 0.09
N LYS A 161 8.86 8.87 0.86
CA LYS A 161 9.99 7.98 0.59
C LYS A 161 9.53 6.52 0.50
N TYR A 162 8.66 6.08 1.41
CA TYR A 162 8.09 4.73 1.38
C TYR A 162 7.32 4.44 0.08
N SER A 163 6.43 5.35 -0.32
CA SER A 163 5.67 5.23 -1.58
C SER A 163 6.59 5.22 -2.81
N LEU A 164 7.56 6.14 -2.88
CA LEU A 164 8.52 6.22 -3.99
C LEU A 164 9.37 4.95 -4.09
N LYS A 165 9.88 4.44 -2.97
CA LYS A 165 10.65 3.20 -2.93
C LYS A 165 9.80 2.02 -3.44
N ALA A 166 8.54 1.91 -3.01
CA ALA A 166 7.63 0.88 -3.49
C ALA A 166 7.46 0.90 -5.01
N LYS A 167 7.30 2.09 -5.62
CA LYS A 167 7.21 2.20 -7.09
C LYS A 167 8.47 1.68 -7.80
N ALA A 168 9.66 1.97 -7.26
CA ALA A 168 10.92 1.49 -7.81
C ALA A 168 11.11 -0.03 -7.67
N VAL A 169 10.59 -0.62 -6.58
CA VAL A 169 10.62 -2.08 -6.38
C VAL A 169 9.71 -2.79 -7.37
N LEU A 170 8.51 -2.25 -7.57
CA LEU A 170 7.46 -2.90 -8.37
C LEU A 170 7.61 -2.65 -9.88
N CYS A 171 8.36 -1.62 -10.28
CA CYS A 171 8.68 -1.32 -11.67
C CYS A 171 10.17 -1.60 -11.89
N SER A 172 10.50 -2.85 -12.25
CA SER A 172 11.89 -3.29 -12.42
C SER A 172 12.63 -2.39 -13.41
N GLY A 173 13.84 -1.95 -13.02
CA GLY A 173 14.71 -1.07 -13.80
C GLY A 173 14.34 0.41 -13.76
N LEU A 174 13.22 0.80 -13.13
CA LEU A 174 12.86 2.20 -12.93
C LEU A 174 13.75 2.83 -11.85
N THR A 175 14.45 3.91 -12.22
CA THR A 175 15.23 4.69 -11.27
C THR A 175 14.41 5.84 -10.71
N ILE A 176 14.15 5.83 -9.40
CA ILE A 176 13.46 6.92 -8.71
C ILE A 176 14.46 7.69 -7.84
N ASN A 177 14.56 8.99 -8.10
CA ASN A 177 15.39 9.92 -7.34
C ASN A 177 14.50 10.76 -6.43
N PHE A 178 14.84 10.82 -5.15
CA PHE A 178 14.21 11.74 -4.21
C PHE A 178 15.25 12.74 -3.71
N ILE A 179 14.95 14.04 -3.83
CA ILE A 179 15.84 15.12 -3.41
C ILE A 179 15.06 16.02 -2.45
N ASP A 180 15.52 16.09 -1.21
CA ASP A 180 14.97 17.01 -0.21
C ASP A 180 15.95 18.16 0.03
N LYS A 181 15.64 19.35 -0.51
CA LYS A 181 16.46 20.56 -0.29
C LYS A 181 16.25 21.18 1.08
N ILE A 182 15.22 20.79 1.83
CA ILE A 182 14.97 21.24 3.20
C ILE A 182 15.92 20.51 4.14
N ALA A 183 15.96 19.18 4.06
CA ALA A 183 16.86 18.34 4.85
C ALA A 183 18.28 18.23 4.25
N ASN A 184 18.47 18.66 3.01
CA ASN A 184 19.69 18.45 2.22
C ASN A 184 20.05 16.97 2.05
N GLU A 185 19.03 16.15 1.81
CA GLU A 185 19.13 14.70 1.61
C GLU A 185 18.86 14.33 0.15
N LYS A 186 19.50 13.26 -0.32
CA LYS A 186 19.21 12.66 -1.61
C LYS A 186 19.20 11.15 -1.47
N GLU A 187 18.14 10.52 -1.97
CA GLU A 187 18.01 9.08 -2.06
C GLU A 187 17.72 8.67 -3.50
N THR A 188 18.14 7.46 -3.87
CA THR A 188 17.95 6.91 -5.20
C THR A 188 17.66 5.43 -5.07
N TRP A 189 16.57 4.98 -5.69
CA TRP A 189 16.16 3.59 -5.71
C TRP A 189 16.07 3.11 -7.14
N CYS A 190 16.66 1.95 -7.41
CA CYS A 190 16.55 1.22 -8.66
C CYS A 190 16.72 -0.26 -8.33
N PHE A 191 15.69 -1.05 -8.60
CA PHE A 191 15.70 -2.48 -8.37
C PHE A 191 15.58 -3.16 -9.73
N VAL A 192 16.67 -3.79 -10.17
CA VAL A 192 16.71 -4.55 -11.43
C VAL A 192 16.27 -5.98 -11.16
N ASP A 193 16.78 -6.53 -10.07
CA ASP A 193 16.49 -7.88 -9.62
C ASP A 193 15.12 -7.90 -8.90
N GLY A 194 14.35 -8.97 -9.10
CA GLY A 194 12.92 -9.09 -8.75
C GLY A 194 12.57 -8.96 -7.25
N LEU A 195 11.32 -9.31 -6.92
CA LEU A 195 10.78 -9.15 -5.55
C LEU A 195 11.58 -9.95 -4.50
N GLY A 196 12.15 -11.09 -4.87
CA GLY A 196 12.96 -11.94 -4.00
C GLY A 196 14.26 -11.27 -3.58
N ASP A 197 14.98 -10.65 -4.51
CA ASP A 197 16.21 -9.93 -4.17
C ASP A 197 15.93 -8.69 -3.34
N TYR A 198 14.81 -8.01 -3.58
CA TYR A 198 14.37 -6.94 -2.71
C TYR A 198 14.06 -7.44 -1.29
N LEU A 199 13.38 -8.59 -1.15
CA LEU A 199 13.12 -9.22 0.15
C LEU A 199 14.43 -9.53 0.88
N LYS A 200 15.36 -10.18 0.18
CA LYS A 200 16.67 -10.60 0.70
C LYS A 200 17.53 -9.42 1.16
N LYS A 201 17.63 -8.38 0.33
CA LYS A 201 18.37 -7.14 0.66
C LYS A 201 17.72 -6.37 1.81
N SER A 202 16.40 -6.43 1.96
CA SER A 202 15.68 -5.65 2.99
C SER A 202 15.69 -6.31 4.37
N LEU A 203 15.72 -7.64 4.43
CA LEU A 203 15.76 -8.36 5.71
C LEU A 203 17.17 -8.35 6.32
N ASP A 204 18.21 -8.53 5.51
CA ASP A 204 19.59 -8.65 5.99
C ASP A 204 19.69 -9.66 7.15
N SER A 205 19.16 -10.87 6.90
CA SER A 205 19.10 -12.00 7.83
C SER A 205 19.23 -13.32 7.06
N GLU A 206 19.53 -14.40 7.77
CA GLU A 206 19.47 -15.75 7.21
C GLU A 206 18.01 -16.11 6.90
N LEU A 207 17.77 -16.51 5.66
CA LEU A 207 16.45 -16.84 5.14
C LEU A 207 16.26 -18.36 5.05
N LEU A 208 15.01 -18.78 5.26
CA LEU A 208 14.55 -20.12 4.95
C LEU A 208 13.36 -20.01 3.98
N PRO A 209 13.45 -20.47 2.73
CA PRO A 209 14.67 -20.92 2.03
C PRO A 209 15.73 -19.83 1.85
N SER A 210 16.97 -20.21 1.49
CA SER A 210 18.09 -19.27 1.29
C SER A 210 17.83 -18.24 0.19
N ASP A 211 17.07 -18.64 -0.83
CA ASP A 211 16.55 -17.77 -1.87
C ASP A 211 15.03 -17.76 -1.77
N PRO A 212 14.39 -16.58 -1.66
CA PRO A 212 12.94 -16.49 -1.49
C PRO A 212 12.16 -17.27 -2.55
N VAL A 213 11.02 -17.81 -2.13
CA VAL A 213 10.07 -18.45 -3.05
C VAL A 213 9.36 -17.36 -3.83
N GLU A 214 9.74 -17.22 -5.10
CA GLU A 214 9.17 -16.24 -6.02
C GLU A 214 8.12 -16.89 -6.94
N GLY A 215 7.19 -16.07 -7.40
CA GLY A 215 6.32 -16.45 -8.49
C GLY A 215 5.62 -15.25 -9.11
N GLU A 216 5.21 -15.43 -10.35
CA GLU A 216 4.46 -14.46 -11.11
C GLU A 216 3.35 -15.17 -11.89
N PHE A 217 2.17 -14.56 -11.87
CA PHE A 217 1.01 -14.97 -12.63
C PHE A 217 0.39 -13.75 -13.30
N SER A 218 -0.04 -13.89 -14.56
CA SER A 218 -0.91 -12.92 -15.21
C SER A 218 -1.73 -13.59 -16.30
N ASP A 219 -3.02 -13.26 -16.37
CA ASP A 219 -3.97 -13.73 -17.38
C ASP A 219 -4.53 -12.58 -18.26
N GLY A 220 -3.96 -11.38 -18.12
CA GLY A 220 -4.38 -10.17 -18.84
C GLY A 220 -5.52 -9.38 -18.17
N GLU A 221 -6.29 -9.99 -17.26
CA GLU A 221 -7.30 -9.28 -16.46
C GLU A 221 -6.84 -9.03 -15.02
N GLN A 222 -5.97 -9.91 -14.55
CA GLN A 222 -5.40 -9.89 -13.21
C GLN A 222 -3.96 -10.42 -13.25
N GLY A 223 -3.22 -10.11 -12.20
CA GLY A 223 -1.88 -10.59 -12.01
C GLY A 223 -1.49 -10.61 -10.54
N LEU A 224 -0.55 -11.47 -10.22
CA LEU A 224 -0.01 -11.61 -8.88
C LEU A 224 1.48 -11.92 -9.00
N SER A 225 2.31 -11.10 -8.37
CA SER A 225 3.75 -11.34 -8.21
C SER A 225 4.05 -11.40 -6.72
N TRP A 226 4.83 -12.38 -6.28
CA TRP A 226 5.14 -12.54 -4.87
C TRP A 226 6.58 -13.02 -4.66
N ALA A 227 7.09 -12.74 -3.46
CA ALA A 227 8.29 -13.33 -2.91
C ALA A 227 8.04 -13.64 -1.43
N VAL A 228 8.42 -14.83 -0.97
CA VAL A 228 8.16 -15.31 0.40
C VAL A 228 9.40 -15.99 0.98
N ALA A 229 9.73 -15.68 2.23
CA ALA A 229 10.76 -16.37 3.00
C ALA A 229 10.49 -16.27 4.51
N TRP A 230 11.00 -17.22 5.29
CA TRP A 230 10.97 -17.19 6.74
C TRP A 230 12.31 -16.69 7.29
N SER A 231 12.26 -15.84 8.31
CA SER A 231 13.47 -15.33 8.97
C SER A 231 13.17 -14.81 10.37
N ASN A 232 14.20 -14.55 11.17
CA ASN A 232 14.04 -13.94 12.50
C ASN A 232 13.55 -12.47 12.47
N LYS A 233 13.60 -11.83 11.30
CA LYS A 233 13.06 -10.50 11.02
C LYS A 233 11.83 -10.65 10.14
N ILE A 234 10.90 -9.72 10.30
CA ILE A 234 9.63 -9.74 9.55
C ILE A 234 9.57 -8.49 8.67
N LEU A 235 9.39 -8.72 7.37
CA LEU A 235 9.00 -7.71 6.40
C LEU A 235 7.77 -8.20 5.66
N THR A 236 6.67 -7.46 5.79
CA THR A 236 5.42 -7.76 5.08
C THR A 236 4.98 -6.51 4.33
N GLU A 237 5.07 -6.56 3.00
CA GLU A 237 4.64 -5.47 2.14
C GLU A 237 3.66 -6.00 1.10
N SER A 238 2.50 -5.35 0.97
CA SER A 238 1.49 -5.72 0.00
C SER A 238 1.06 -4.51 -0.81
N TYR A 239 0.81 -4.74 -2.10
CA TYR A 239 0.54 -3.71 -3.09
C TYR A 239 -0.58 -4.17 -4.03
N VAL A 240 -1.39 -3.21 -4.49
CA VAL A 240 -2.38 -3.41 -5.55
C VAL A 240 -2.22 -2.30 -6.56
N ASN A 241 -1.97 -2.61 -7.83
CA ASN A 241 -1.71 -1.62 -8.89
C ASN A 241 -0.68 -0.56 -8.47
N LEU A 242 0.42 -1.02 -7.85
CA LEU A 242 1.50 -0.18 -7.33
C LEU A 242 1.13 0.71 -6.14
N ILE A 243 -0.07 0.56 -5.56
CA ILE A 243 -0.52 1.30 -4.38
C ILE A 243 -0.23 0.45 -3.15
N PRO A 244 0.52 0.96 -2.14
CA PRO A 244 0.75 0.24 -0.90
C PRO A 244 -0.53 0.03 -0.11
N THR A 245 -0.82 -1.22 0.25
CA THR A 245 -1.95 -1.59 1.12
C THR A 245 -1.43 -1.88 2.52
N ILE A 246 -1.25 -0.83 3.33
CA ILE A 246 -0.63 -0.90 4.66
C ILE A 246 -1.45 -1.79 5.62
N GLU A 247 -2.78 -1.84 5.44
CA GLU A 247 -3.68 -2.71 6.23
C GLU A 247 -3.94 -4.07 5.55
N GLY A 248 -3.25 -4.37 4.45
CA GLY A 248 -3.40 -5.59 3.68
C GLY A 248 -4.71 -5.65 2.92
N GLY A 249 -5.41 -6.79 2.97
CA GLY A 249 -6.69 -6.95 2.28
C GLY A 249 -6.92 -8.37 1.77
N THR A 250 -7.83 -8.51 0.82
CA THR A 250 -8.24 -9.81 0.27
C THR A 250 -7.11 -10.53 -0.48
N HIS A 251 -6.22 -9.82 -1.15
CA HIS A 251 -5.01 -10.36 -1.79
C HIS A 251 -4.04 -10.97 -0.78
N GLU A 252 -3.77 -10.27 0.32
CA GLU A 252 -2.87 -10.74 1.38
C GLU A 252 -3.49 -11.93 2.14
N ALA A 253 -4.80 -11.88 2.40
CA ALA A 253 -5.52 -13.01 2.97
C ALA A 253 -5.39 -14.25 2.06
N GLY A 254 -5.50 -14.08 0.74
CA GLY A 254 -5.33 -15.15 -0.24
C GLY A 254 -3.92 -15.75 -0.24
N LEU A 255 -2.88 -14.91 -0.22
CA LEU A 255 -1.49 -15.37 -0.07
C LEU A 255 -1.31 -16.24 1.17
N ARG A 256 -1.77 -15.76 2.32
CA ARG A 256 -1.65 -16.48 3.59
C ARG A 256 -2.40 -17.81 3.57
N SER A 257 -3.62 -17.83 3.02
CA SER A 257 -4.42 -19.04 2.86
C SER A 257 -3.73 -20.04 1.93
N GLY A 258 -3.26 -19.61 0.76
CA GLY A 258 -2.60 -20.47 -0.24
C GLY A 258 -1.33 -21.14 0.31
N ILE A 259 -0.47 -20.39 0.98
CA ILE A 259 0.75 -20.93 1.64
C ILE A 259 0.36 -21.94 2.73
N THR A 260 -0.60 -21.58 3.58
CA THR A 260 -1.05 -22.43 4.70
C THR A 260 -1.62 -23.75 4.21
N GLU A 261 -2.45 -23.72 3.17
CA GLU A 261 -3.03 -24.94 2.57
C GLU A 261 -1.96 -25.82 1.93
N SER A 262 -1.03 -25.22 1.19
CA SER A 262 0.07 -25.94 0.53
C SER A 262 0.96 -26.66 1.54
N ILE A 263 1.35 -25.99 2.63
CA ILE A 263 2.16 -26.61 3.69
C ILE A 263 1.38 -27.71 4.41
N ARG A 264 0.08 -27.50 4.67
CA ARG A 264 -0.76 -28.52 5.30
C ARG A 264 -0.87 -29.78 4.43
N GLU A 265 -1.05 -29.60 3.12
CA GLU A 265 -1.12 -30.69 2.15
C GLU A 265 0.22 -31.46 2.09
N PHE A 266 1.34 -30.74 1.96
CA PHE A 266 2.68 -31.31 1.98
C PHE A 266 2.96 -32.12 3.26
N CYS A 267 2.65 -31.56 4.43
CA CYS A 267 2.82 -32.24 5.71
C CYS A 267 1.93 -33.49 5.84
N SER A 268 0.72 -33.45 5.29
CA SER A 268 -0.23 -34.58 5.33
C SER A 268 0.22 -35.71 4.42
N LEU A 269 0.66 -35.40 3.20
CA LEU A 269 1.18 -36.39 2.23
C LEU A 269 2.43 -37.11 2.76
N ARG A 270 3.29 -36.39 3.48
CA ARG A 270 4.53 -36.95 4.06
C ARG A 270 4.37 -37.48 5.49
N ASN A 271 3.16 -37.45 6.06
CA ASN A 271 2.88 -37.85 7.45
C ASN A 271 3.78 -37.16 8.49
N LEU A 272 4.10 -35.88 8.29
CA LEU A 272 4.98 -35.11 9.19
C LEU A 272 4.24 -34.60 10.44
N ILE A 273 2.91 -34.45 10.38
CA ILE A 273 2.12 -33.84 11.47
C ILE A 273 2.04 -34.83 12.66
N PRO A 274 2.55 -34.49 13.85
CA PRO A 274 2.41 -35.34 15.02
C PRO A 274 0.95 -35.47 15.47
N LYS A 275 0.61 -36.62 16.07
CA LYS A 275 -0.76 -36.89 16.54
C LYS A 275 -1.25 -35.81 17.51
N GLY A 276 -2.44 -35.27 17.25
CA GLY A 276 -3.10 -34.28 18.11
C GLY A 276 -2.68 -32.83 17.85
N ILE A 277 -1.82 -32.56 16.87
CA ILE A 277 -1.44 -31.21 16.45
C ILE A 277 -2.23 -30.82 15.20
N LYS A 278 -2.73 -29.58 15.16
CA LYS A 278 -3.37 -28.99 13.99
C LYS A 278 -2.61 -27.73 13.59
N LEU A 279 -2.13 -27.71 12.35
CA LEU A 279 -1.49 -26.54 11.75
C LEU A 279 -2.54 -25.49 11.39
N THR A 280 -2.39 -24.31 11.98
CA THR A 280 -3.19 -23.12 11.67
C THR A 280 -2.36 -22.09 10.91
N GLN A 281 -3.03 -21.11 10.32
CA GLN A 281 -2.39 -20.04 9.55
C GLN A 281 -1.40 -19.23 10.40
N GLU A 282 -1.69 -18.99 11.68
CA GLU A 282 -0.75 -18.32 12.60
C GLU A 282 0.55 -19.08 12.76
N ASP A 283 0.52 -20.42 12.79
CA ASP A 283 1.71 -21.24 12.97
C ASP A 283 2.63 -21.20 11.74
N VAL A 284 2.01 -21.15 10.56
CA VAL A 284 2.69 -21.12 9.26
C VAL A 284 3.22 -19.72 8.95
N MET A 285 2.41 -18.69 9.18
CA MET A 285 2.78 -17.31 8.86
C MET A 285 3.65 -16.65 9.92
N LYS A 286 3.85 -17.28 11.09
CA LYS A 286 4.81 -16.82 12.09
C LYS A 286 6.20 -16.77 11.47
N ASP A 287 6.88 -15.64 11.64
CA ASP A 287 8.21 -15.36 11.10
C ASP A 287 8.31 -15.37 9.57
N CYS A 288 7.16 -15.39 8.88
CA CYS A 288 7.07 -15.32 7.43
C CYS A 288 7.12 -13.85 6.97
N SER A 289 8.08 -13.56 6.12
CA SER A 289 8.20 -12.31 5.39
C SER A 289 7.75 -12.49 3.95
N PHE A 290 7.10 -11.47 3.40
CA PHE A 290 6.66 -11.50 2.01
C PHE A 290 6.58 -10.10 1.41
N ILE A 291 6.75 -10.05 0.09
CA ILE A 291 6.30 -8.94 -0.75
C ILE A 291 5.26 -9.48 -1.71
N LEU A 292 4.13 -8.78 -1.82
CA LEU A 292 3.00 -9.17 -2.66
C LEU A 292 2.59 -8.00 -3.55
N SER A 293 2.55 -8.19 -4.86
CA SER A 293 2.05 -7.22 -5.82
C SER A 293 0.91 -7.81 -6.62
N ALA A 294 -0.30 -7.32 -6.39
CA ALA A 294 -1.47 -7.65 -7.18
C ALA A 294 -1.68 -6.61 -8.29
N LYS A 295 -2.04 -7.09 -9.47
CA LYS A 295 -2.53 -6.29 -10.59
C LYS A 295 -3.98 -6.66 -10.81
N ILE A 296 -4.89 -5.70 -10.70
CA ILE A 296 -6.34 -5.93 -10.76
C ILE A 296 -6.92 -4.83 -11.64
N LYS A 297 -7.77 -5.18 -12.61
CA LYS A 297 -8.38 -4.21 -13.51
C LYS A 297 -9.27 -3.19 -12.77
N ASP A 298 -10.15 -3.66 -11.90
CA ASP A 298 -11.10 -2.83 -11.15
C ASP A 298 -11.02 -3.10 -9.63
N PRO A 299 -9.95 -2.64 -8.94
CA PRO A 299 -9.77 -2.90 -7.51
C PRO A 299 -10.73 -2.05 -6.68
N GLN A 300 -11.33 -2.66 -5.66
CA GLN A 300 -12.13 -1.99 -4.64
C GLN A 300 -11.33 -1.88 -3.35
N PHE A 301 -11.24 -0.66 -2.81
CA PHE A 301 -10.54 -0.40 -1.55
C PHE A 301 -11.50 0.08 -0.47
N THR A 302 -11.12 -0.12 0.79
CA THR A 302 -11.77 0.54 1.92
C THR A 302 -11.25 1.97 2.02
N GLY A 303 -12.13 2.95 1.88
CA GLY A 303 -11.80 4.37 2.01
C GLY A 303 -10.98 4.93 0.84
N GLN A 304 -10.74 6.25 0.87
CA GLN A 304 -10.04 6.98 -0.18
C GLN A 304 -8.51 6.79 -0.12
N THR A 305 -7.95 6.51 1.05
CA THR A 305 -6.52 6.30 1.27
C THR A 305 -6.02 4.98 0.66
N LYS A 306 -6.93 4.10 0.21
CA LYS A 306 -6.66 2.82 -0.45
C LYS A 306 -5.77 1.88 0.38
N GLU A 307 -5.85 1.98 1.70
CA GLU A 307 -4.98 1.25 2.63
C GLU A 307 -5.31 -0.24 2.71
N LYS A 308 -6.52 -0.65 2.33
CA LYS A 308 -7.00 -2.02 2.38
C LYS A 308 -7.78 -2.43 1.14
N LEU A 309 -7.44 -3.56 0.52
CA LEU A 309 -8.24 -4.14 -0.57
C LEU A 309 -9.48 -4.86 -0.03
N SER A 310 -10.65 -4.55 -0.58
CA SER A 310 -11.96 -5.11 -0.20
C SER A 310 -12.61 -5.97 -1.29
N SER A 311 -11.99 -6.11 -2.47
CA SER A 311 -12.45 -6.98 -3.57
C SER A 311 -12.54 -8.45 -3.12
N LYS A 312 -13.75 -8.91 -2.77
CA LYS A 312 -14.00 -10.23 -2.18
C LYS A 312 -13.55 -11.40 -3.07
N ASP A 313 -13.83 -11.31 -4.37
CA ASP A 313 -13.54 -12.39 -5.31
C ASP A 313 -12.04 -12.64 -5.48
N PHE A 314 -11.23 -11.61 -5.25
CA PHE A 314 -9.78 -11.70 -5.45
C PHE A 314 -9.09 -12.59 -4.42
N GLN A 315 -9.66 -12.78 -3.22
CA GLN A 315 -9.07 -13.66 -2.21
C GLN A 315 -9.00 -15.11 -2.72
N ALA A 316 -10.08 -15.62 -3.32
CA ALA A 316 -10.14 -16.99 -3.82
C ALA A 316 -9.16 -17.19 -4.97
N THR A 317 -9.09 -16.22 -5.89
CA THR A 317 -8.13 -16.22 -7.00
C THR A 317 -6.70 -16.25 -6.50
N ALA A 318 -6.32 -15.33 -5.60
CA ALA A 318 -4.98 -15.27 -5.03
C ALA A 318 -4.63 -16.57 -4.28
N THR A 319 -5.58 -17.15 -3.55
CA THR A 319 -5.40 -18.44 -2.87
C THR A 319 -5.05 -19.54 -3.85
N SER A 320 -5.79 -19.66 -4.95
CA SER A 320 -5.56 -20.71 -5.97
C SER A 320 -4.18 -20.56 -6.62
N ILE A 321 -3.85 -19.36 -7.09
CA ILE A 321 -2.58 -19.08 -7.77
C ILE A 321 -1.39 -19.42 -6.85
N ILE A 322 -1.44 -18.93 -5.61
CA ILE A 322 -0.38 -19.15 -4.64
C ILE A 322 -0.29 -20.63 -4.27
N LYS A 323 -1.43 -21.30 -4.07
CA LYS A 323 -1.45 -22.71 -3.72
C LYS A 323 -0.82 -23.57 -4.80
N ASP A 324 -1.18 -23.38 -6.05
CA ASP A 324 -0.67 -24.18 -7.17
C ASP A 324 0.85 -24.02 -7.31
N ALA A 325 1.34 -22.77 -7.30
CA ALA A 325 2.75 -22.48 -7.45
C ALA A 325 3.58 -22.91 -6.22
N PHE A 326 3.10 -22.64 -5.00
CA PHE A 326 3.82 -22.98 -3.78
C PHE A 326 3.82 -24.50 -3.55
N SER A 327 2.73 -25.20 -3.89
CA SER A 327 2.68 -26.67 -3.83
C SER A 327 3.65 -27.31 -4.81
N LEU A 328 3.78 -26.76 -6.03
CA LEU A 328 4.80 -27.20 -6.99
C LEU A 328 6.21 -27.01 -6.42
N TRP A 329 6.50 -25.82 -5.87
CA TRP A 329 7.80 -25.51 -5.28
C TRP A 329 8.15 -26.43 -4.12
N LEU A 330 7.21 -26.69 -3.18
CA LEU A 330 7.42 -27.60 -2.04
C LEU A 330 7.81 -29.03 -2.48
N ASN A 331 7.27 -29.49 -3.62
CA ASN A 331 7.57 -30.80 -4.17
C ASN A 331 8.89 -30.86 -4.95
N GLN A 332 9.37 -29.73 -5.47
CA GLN A 332 10.66 -29.63 -6.15
C GLN A 332 11.81 -29.43 -5.15
N GLU A 333 11.64 -28.51 -4.19
CA GLU A 333 12.66 -28.11 -3.21
C GLU A 333 12.42 -28.78 -1.85
N THR A 334 12.50 -30.10 -1.82
CA THR A 334 12.00 -30.89 -0.67
C THR A 334 12.76 -30.65 0.63
N GLU A 335 14.07 -30.35 0.57
CA GLU A 335 14.87 -30.11 1.78
C GLU A 335 14.44 -28.82 2.49
N ALA A 336 14.26 -27.73 1.73
CA ALA A 336 13.78 -26.46 2.26
C ALA A 336 12.31 -26.58 2.71
N ALA A 337 11.48 -27.28 1.93
CA ALA A 337 10.08 -27.55 2.26
C ALA A 337 9.93 -28.28 3.60
N GLU A 338 10.74 -29.32 3.86
CA GLU A 338 10.72 -30.04 5.13
C GLU A 338 11.14 -29.16 6.31
N LYS A 339 12.14 -28.28 6.14
CA LYS A 339 12.54 -27.32 7.18
C LYS A 339 11.41 -26.34 7.51
N ILE A 340 10.71 -25.80 6.50
CA ILE A 340 9.56 -24.90 6.69
C ILE A 340 8.39 -25.63 7.37
N ALA A 341 8.13 -26.87 6.98
CA ALA A 341 7.13 -27.73 7.60
C ALA A 341 7.43 -27.98 9.09
N LEU A 342 8.66 -28.34 9.41
CA LEU A 342 9.11 -28.54 10.80
C LEU A 342 9.00 -27.26 11.63
N LEU A 343 9.43 -26.12 11.10
CA LEU A 343 9.27 -24.81 11.75
C LEU A 343 7.79 -24.52 12.07
N SER A 344 6.89 -24.76 11.11
CA SER A 344 5.46 -24.58 11.29
C SER A 344 4.88 -25.53 12.36
N ILE A 345 5.36 -26.78 12.41
CA ILE A 345 4.95 -27.77 13.42
C ILE A 345 5.44 -27.36 14.81
N ASP A 346 6.68 -26.90 14.93
CA ASP A 346 7.25 -26.43 16.20
C ASP A 346 6.46 -25.23 16.73
N ASN A 347 6.10 -24.28 15.86
CA ASN A 347 5.20 -23.17 16.20
C ASN A 347 3.85 -23.67 16.73
N ALA A 348 3.24 -24.65 16.07
CA ALA A 348 1.98 -25.24 16.52
C ALA A 348 2.10 -25.96 17.88
N GLN A 349 3.25 -26.60 18.15
CA GLN A 349 3.54 -27.21 19.45
C GLN A 349 3.69 -26.17 20.55
N GLU A 350 4.43 -25.08 20.29
CA GLU A 350 4.59 -23.97 21.23
C GLU A 350 3.23 -23.37 21.61
N ARG A 351 2.40 -23.07 20.61
CA ARG A 351 1.04 -22.58 20.83
C ARG A 351 0.22 -23.54 21.69
N SER A 352 0.24 -24.85 21.39
CA SER A 352 -0.46 -25.85 22.19
C SER A 352 0.02 -25.91 23.65
N LYS A 353 1.34 -25.81 23.87
CA LYS A 353 1.94 -25.75 25.22
C LYS A 353 1.50 -24.49 25.98
N GLN A 354 1.46 -23.34 25.30
CA GLN A 354 0.98 -22.08 25.88
C GLN A 354 -0.49 -22.15 26.27
N VAL A 355 -1.36 -22.66 25.40
CA VAL A 355 -2.79 -22.85 25.68
C VAL A 355 -2.98 -23.76 26.91
N LYS A 356 -2.29 -24.89 26.98
CA LYS A 356 -2.34 -25.80 28.16
C LYS A 356 -1.82 -25.13 29.44
N LYS A 357 -0.81 -24.27 29.34
CA LYS A 357 -0.29 -23.49 30.48
C LYS A 357 -1.30 -22.46 30.97
N VAL A 358 -2.04 -21.82 30.05
CA VAL A 358 -3.12 -20.89 30.38
C VAL A 358 -4.31 -21.64 30.99
N GLU A 359 -4.72 -22.78 30.45
CA GLU A 359 -5.78 -23.61 31.03
C GLU A 359 -5.44 -24.13 32.42
N ARG A 360 -4.19 -24.59 32.65
CA ARG A 360 -3.73 -24.98 33.99
C ARG A 360 -3.75 -23.81 34.98
N LYS A 361 -3.50 -22.57 34.51
CA LYS A 361 -3.66 -21.36 35.33
C LYS A 361 -5.13 -21.01 35.60
N LYS A 362 -6.07 -21.40 34.72
CA LYS A 362 -7.52 -21.17 34.89
C LYS A 362 -8.19 -22.11 35.91
N ILE A 363 -7.53 -23.18 36.37
CA ILE A 363 -8.09 -24.11 37.39
C ILE A 363 -8.23 -23.45 38.77
N THR A 364 -7.51 -22.36 39.04
CA THR A 364 -7.93 -21.37 40.03
C THR A 364 -8.90 -20.42 39.36
N LYS A 365 -10.20 -20.50 39.75
CA LYS A 365 -11.32 -19.58 39.46
C LYS A 365 -10.92 -18.43 38.53
N GLY A 366 -11.49 -18.41 37.32
CA GLY A 366 -11.37 -17.29 36.38
C GLY A 366 -11.54 -15.94 37.10
N PRO A 367 -10.94 -14.86 36.57
CA PRO A 367 -10.99 -13.58 37.25
C PRO A 367 -12.46 -13.27 37.52
N THR A 368 -12.81 -13.05 38.79
CA THR A 368 -13.98 -12.25 39.12
C THR A 368 -13.91 -11.03 38.21
N LEU A 369 -15.01 -10.73 37.49
CA LEU A 369 -15.18 -9.42 36.85
C LEU A 369 -14.57 -8.40 37.81
N PRO A 370 -13.58 -7.59 37.36
CA PRO A 370 -12.82 -6.74 38.27
C PRO A 370 -13.85 -6.01 39.12
N GLY A 371 -13.74 -6.04 40.46
CA GLY A 371 -14.80 -5.57 41.38
C GLY A 371 -15.20 -4.08 41.23
N LYS A 372 -14.67 -3.43 40.20
CA LYS A 372 -14.90 -2.08 39.72
C LYS A 372 -15.87 -1.97 38.54
N LEU A 373 -16.13 -3.07 37.81
CA LEU A 373 -17.21 -3.07 36.81
C LEU A 373 -18.53 -3.11 37.58
N THR A 374 -19.35 -2.10 37.36
CA THR A 374 -20.75 -2.11 37.77
C THR A 374 -21.59 -2.39 36.54
N ASP A 375 -22.12 -3.61 36.48
CA ASP A 375 -22.84 -4.12 35.32
C ASP A 375 -24.29 -3.60 35.21
N CYS A 376 -24.86 -3.72 34.02
CA CYS A 376 -26.28 -3.47 33.74
C CYS A 376 -27.13 -4.75 33.87
N VAL A 377 -28.45 -4.63 33.75
CA VAL A 377 -29.39 -5.76 33.88
C VAL A 377 -29.61 -6.47 32.54
N SER A 378 -29.57 -5.72 31.44
CA SER A 378 -29.75 -6.26 30.11
C SER A 378 -28.58 -7.15 29.69
N THR A 379 -28.89 -8.10 28.81
CA THR A 379 -27.96 -9.06 28.20
C THR A 379 -28.00 -8.97 26.67
N ASP A 380 -28.70 -7.97 26.11
CA ASP A 380 -28.76 -7.73 24.67
C ASP A 380 -27.66 -6.72 24.26
N ASP A 381 -26.73 -7.18 23.45
CA ASP A 381 -25.54 -6.42 23.05
C ASP A 381 -25.89 -5.16 22.24
N ASP A 382 -27.04 -5.13 21.56
CA ASP A 382 -27.44 -4.02 20.68
C ASP A 382 -28.01 -2.81 21.45
N GLU A 383 -28.41 -2.99 22.71
CA GLU A 383 -28.95 -1.92 23.57
C GLU A 383 -28.03 -1.55 24.75
N THR A 384 -26.98 -2.34 25.00
CA THR A 384 -26.10 -2.13 26.15
C THR A 384 -25.00 -1.12 25.86
N GLU A 385 -24.73 -0.27 26.86
CA GLU A 385 -23.69 0.76 26.80
C GLU A 385 -22.65 0.54 27.90
N LEU A 386 -21.36 0.68 27.59
CA LEU A 386 -20.27 0.63 28.57
C LEU A 386 -19.56 1.97 28.69
N PHE A 387 -19.61 2.56 29.89
CA PHE A 387 -18.91 3.80 30.22
C PHE A 387 -17.56 3.50 30.89
N LEU A 388 -16.46 3.93 30.26
CA LEU A 388 -15.12 3.90 30.84
C LEU A 388 -14.80 5.25 31.49
N VAL A 389 -14.53 5.26 32.79
CA VAL A 389 -14.32 6.51 33.55
C VAL A 389 -13.01 6.50 34.31
N GLU A 390 -12.38 7.67 34.41
CA GLU A 390 -11.09 7.82 35.08
C GLU A 390 -11.25 7.92 36.61
N GLY A 391 -10.68 6.95 37.33
CA GLY A 391 -10.64 6.93 38.78
C GLY A 391 -11.95 6.49 39.46
N GLU A 392 -11.83 6.21 40.76
CA GLU A 392 -12.98 5.75 41.58
C GLU A 392 -13.98 6.88 41.86
N SER A 393 -13.54 8.14 41.85
CA SER A 393 -14.40 9.30 42.08
C SER A 393 -15.42 9.49 40.95
N ALA A 394 -14.97 9.53 39.69
CA ALA A 394 -15.87 9.59 38.54
C ALA A 394 -16.71 8.31 38.40
N GLY A 395 -16.13 7.15 38.73
CA GLY A 395 -16.83 5.87 38.85
C GLY A 395 -18.02 5.91 39.80
N GLY A 396 -17.86 6.53 40.97
CA GLY A 396 -18.93 6.68 41.96
C GLY A 396 -20.10 7.51 41.44
N SER A 397 -19.83 8.67 40.85
CA SER A 397 -20.85 9.56 40.29
C SER A 397 -21.57 8.92 39.09
N ALA A 398 -20.82 8.34 38.15
CA ALA A 398 -21.39 7.66 36.99
C ALA A 398 -22.27 6.46 37.40
N LYS A 399 -21.82 5.68 38.39
CA LYS A 399 -22.61 4.56 38.95
C LYS A 399 -23.95 4.99 39.52
N GLN A 400 -24.02 6.17 40.14
CA GLN A 400 -25.26 6.68 40.75
C GLN A 400 -26.23 7.28 39.72
N ALA A 401 -25.70 7.84 38.62
CA ALA A 401 -26.49 8.52 37.60
C ALA A 401 -26.97 7.61 36.46
N ARG A 402 -26.32 6.44 36.26
CA ARG A 402 -26.64 5.53 35.15
C ARG A 402 -28.07 4.99 35.21
N ASP A 403 -28.63 4.69 34.04
CA ASP A 403 -29.74 3.76 33.96
C ASP A 403 -29.23 2.32 34.13
N ARG A 404 -29.58 1.70 35.25
CA ARG A 404 -29.13 0.35 35.58
C ARG A 404 -29.60 -0.73 34.59
N ASN A 405 -30.62 -0.45 33.80
CA ASN A 405 -31.19 -1.43 32.89
C ASN A 405 -30.22 -1.77 31.75
N PHE A 406 -29.59 -0.77 31.13
CA PHE A 406 -28.75 -0.99 29.93
C PHE A 406 -27.35 -0.34 30.00
N GLN A 407 -27.02 0.44 31.03
CA GLN A 407 -25.73 1.14 31.11
C GLN A 407 -24.80 0.52 32.16
N ALA A 408 -23.63 0.01 31.75
CA ALA A 408 -22.58 -0.48 32.62
C ALA A 408 -21.47 0.58 32.81
N VAL A 409 -20.78 0.57 33.96
CA VAL A 409 -19.71 1.54 34.29
C VAL A 409 -18.46 0.81 34.76
N MET A 410 -17.31 1.13 34.16
CA MET A 410 -15.99 0.60 34.54
C MET A 410 -15.04 1.74 34.88
N SER A 411 -14.53 1.75 36.12
CA SER A 411 -13.52 2.71 36.55
C SER A 411 -12.09 2.22 36.27
N LEU A 412 -11.31 3.06 35.60
CA LEU A 412 -9.92 2.82 35.20
C LEU A 412 -8.95 3.53 36.16
N LYS A 413 -7.76 2.97 36.38
CA LYS A 413 -6.69 3.62 37.16
C LYS A 413 -5.43 3.77 36.30
N GLY A 414 -4.87 4.98 36.29
CA GLY A 414 -3.64 5.28 35.57
C GLY A 414 -3.84 5.47 34.07
N LYS A 415 -2.74 5.74 33.36
CA LYS A 415 -2.72 5.84 31.89
C LYS A 415 -2.70 4.44 31.29
N ILE A 416 -3.56 4.19 30.31
CA ILE A 416 -3.53 2.97 29.50
C ILE A 416 -2.27 3.05 28.61
N LEU A 417 -1.48 1.97 28.58
CA LEU A 417 -0.26 1.83 27.78
C LEU A 417 -0.56 1.66 26.29
#